data_AF-A0A1I7Y1F2-F1
#
_entry.id   AF-A0A1I7Y1F2-F1
#
_cell.length_a   1.000
_cell.length_b   1.000
_cell.length_c   1.000
_cell.angle_alpha   90.00
_cell.angle_beta   90.00
_cell.angle_gamma   90.00
#
_symmetry.space_group_name_H-M   'P 1'
#
loop_
_entity.id
_entity.type
_entity.pdbx_description
1 polymer ?
#
loop_
_entity_poly.entity_id
_entity_poly.type
_entity_poly.pdbx_seq_one_letter_code
_entity_poly.pdbx_strand_id
1 'polypeptide(L)'
;MEAMRPGTSSTSVSAMRALAMELKGLQQSPMEGFVVKANEDDLFSWDVAIFGPPGTIYEGGYFKALVRFPSNYPYAPPSVRFLSKLWHPNVYENGDLCISILHPPVDDPHSGELPCERWNPTQNVRTILLSVISLLNEPNTSSPANVDASVSYRKWKESNDDEYARIVRKQVDLTKQQAEEDGVTVPTTIEEYCIKEKKEEPLDTLDFDEDYYDYDDDSDYDDDCDGNDDEDSGQGEN
;
A
#
# COMPACT_ATOMS: atom_id res chain seq x y z
N MET A 1 13.79 -24.85 -35.44
CA MET A 1 12.76 -24.12 -34.66
C MET A 1 13.11 -24.31 -33.21
N GLU A 2 13.88 -23.37 -32.66
CA GLU A 2 14.38 -23.43 -31.30
C GLU A 2 13.32 -22.84 -30.37
N ALA A 3 12.87 -23.63 -29.39
CA ALA A 3 11.87 -23.18 -28.42
C ALA A 3 12.52 -22.19 -27.45
N MET A 4 12.02 -20.96 -27.46
CA MET A 4 12.37 -19.90 -26.51
C MET A 4 12.04 -20.38 -25.08
N ARG A 5 13.06 -20.57 -24.23
CA ARG A 5 12.85 -20.84 -22.80
C ARG A 5 12.24 -19.61 -22.12
N PRO A 6 11.32 -19.76 -21.16
CA PRO A 6 10.84 -18.63 -20.37
C PRO A 6 12.01 -18.06 -19.57
N GLY A 7 12.33 -16.79 -19.79
CA GLY A 7 13.35 -16.08 -19.03
C GLY A 7 12.91 -15.94 -17.58
N THR A 8 13.63 -16.56 -16.66
CA THR A 8 13.54 -16.25 -15.24
C THR A 8 14.09 -14.84 -15.05
N SER A 9 13.21 -13.85 -14.89
CA SER A 9 13.62 -12.52 -14.44
C SER A 9 14.29 -12.67 -13.08
N SER A 10 15.51 -12.16 -12.91
CA SER A 10 16.16 -12.21 -11.60
C SER A 10 15.40 -11.32 -10.63
N THR A 11 14.84 -11.94 -9.60
CA THR A 11 14.16 -11.24 -8.51
C THR A 11 15.14 -10.30 -7.80
N SER A 12 14.79 -9.03 -7.65
CA SER A 12 15.66 -8.08 -6.94
C SER A 12 15.68 -8.39 -5.44
N VAL A 13 16.87 -8.45 -4.84
CA VAL A 13 17.05 -8.55 -3.39
C VAL A 13 16.43 -7.35 -2.67
N SER A 14 16.43 -6.17 -3.29
CA SER A 14 15.75 -4.99 -2.74
C SER A 14 14.23 -5.16 -2.70
N ALA A 15 13.64 -5.73 -3.74
CA ALA A 15 12.20 -5.98 -3.82
C ALA A 15 11.76 -6.97 -2.72
N MET A 16 12.50 -8.07 -2.55
CA MET A 16 12.21 -9.03 -1.46
C MET A 16 12.26 -8.38 -0.07
N ARG A 17 13.28 -7.54 0.19
CA ARG A 17 13.38 -6.82 1.48
C ARG A 17 12.23 -5.83 1.69
N ALA A 18 11.85 -5.08 0.66
CA ALA A 18 10.74 -4.14 0.72
C ALA A 18 9.43 -4.87 1.04
N LEU A 19 9.12 -5.94 0.30
CA LEU A 19 7.92 -6.76 0.52
C LEU A 19 7.88 -7.40 1.91
N ALA A 20 9.02 -7.93 2.39
CA ALA A 20 9.10 -8.51 3.73
C ALA A 20 8.84 -7.47 4.84
N MET A 21 9.37 -6.25 4.68
CA MET A 21 9.11 -5.15 5.62
C MET A 21 7.66 -4.70 5.60
N GLU A 22 7.06 -4.53 4.42
CA GLU A 22 5.65 -4.16 4.28
C GLU A 22 4.70 -5.23 4.83
N LEU A 23 4.97 -6.50 4.56
CA LEU A 23 4.17 -7.61 5.09
C LEU A 23 4.23 -7.62 6.62
N LYS A 24 5.43 -7.48 7.19
CA LYS A 24 5.60 -7.39 8.65
C LYS A 24 4.84 -6.20 9.22
N GLY A 25 4.90 -5.04 8.57
CA GLY A 25 4.17 -3.84 8.97
C GLY A 25 2.65 -4.05 8.98
N LEU A 26 2.11 -4.69 7.95
CA LEU A 26 0.68 -5.04 7.86
C LEU A 26 0.26 -6.11 8.87
N GLN A 27 1.16 -7.02 9.26
CA GLN A 27 0.87 -8.02 10.31
C GLN A 27 0.93 -7.41 11.71
N GLN A 28 1.84 -6.47 11.96
CA GLN A 28 1.97 -5.77 13.25
C GLN A 28 0.88 -4.72 13.45
N SER A 29 0.52 -4.01 12.38
CA SER A 29 -0.57 -3.03 12.35
C SER A 29 -1.53 -3.41 11.21
N PRO A 30 -2.46 -4.37 11.47
CA PRO A 30 -3.45 -4.76 10.48
C PRO A 30 -4.36 -3.60 10.13
N MET A 31 -4.83 -3.59 8.89
CA MET A 31 -5.77 -2.58 8.43
C MET A 31 -7.20 -3.06 8.62
N GLU A 32 -8.05 -2.12 9.03
CA GLU A 32 -9.49 -2.38 9.20
C GLU A 32 -10.10 -2.90 7.89
N GLY A 33 -10.89 -3.97 8.01
CA GLY A 33 -11.52 -4.60 6.85
C GLY A 33 -10.57 -5.40 5.95
N PHE A 34 -9.30 -5.59 6.28
CA PHE A 34 -8.36 -6.38 5.48
C PHE A 34 -7.65 -7.47 6.28
N VAL A 35 -7.50 -8.64 5.64
CA VAL A 35 -6.55 -9.67 6.08
C VAL A 35 -5.62 -9.97 4.92
N VAL A 36 -4.31 -9.83 5.17
CA VAL A 36 -3.26 -9.99 4.15
C VAL A 36 -2.40 -11.20 4.51
N LYS A 37 -2.27 -12.15 3.58
CA LYS A 37 -1.39 -13.31 3.70
C LYS A 37 -0.50 -13.41 2.46
N ALA A 38 0.81 -13.45 2.64
CA ALA A 38 1.71 -13.80 1.55
C ALA A 38 1.63 -15.30 1.25
N ASN A 39 1.75 -15.67 -0.02
CA ASN A 39 1.89 -17.06 -0.42
C ASN A 39 3.19 -17.64 0.16
N GLU A 40 3.12 -18.85 0.69
CA GLU A 40 4.23 -19.50 1.39
C GLU A 40 5.41 -19.82 0.46
N ASP A 41 5.12 -20.07 -0.82
CA ASP A 41 6.12 -20.40 -1.86
C ASP A 41 6.56 -19.16 -2.65
N ASP A 42 5.77 -18.08 -2.63
CA ASP A 42 6.00 -16.88 -3.45
C ASP A 42 5.69 -15.57 -2.70
N LEU A 43 6.73 -14.90 -2.20
CA LEU A 43 6.62 -13.59 -1.56
C LEU A 43 6.05 -12.50 -2.50
N PHE A 44 6.05 -12.70 -3.81
CA PHE A 44 5.52 -11.76 -4.81
C PHE A 44 4.04 -11.98 -5.11
N SER A 45 3.35 -12.87 -4.38
CA SER A 45 1.94 -13.16 -4.54
C SER A 45 1.23 -13.15 -3.19
N TRP A 46 0.36 -12.17 -2.93
CA TRP A 46 -0.36 -12.06 -1.66
C TRP A 46 -1.86 -12.24 -1.84
N ASP A 47 -2.45 -13.09 -1.00
CA ASP A 47 -3.88 -13.23 -0.85
C ASP A 47 -4.39 -12.16 0.12
N VAL A 48 -5.41 -11.43 -0.32
CA VAL A 48 -6.05 -10.37 0.45
C VAL A 48 -7.53 -10.68 0.58
N ALA A 49 -7.99 -10.83 1.81
CA ALA A 49 -9.41 -10.81 2.12
C ALA A 49 -9.84 -9.38 2.46
N ILE A 50 -10.97 -8.96 1.89
CA ILE A 50 -11.54 -7.62 2.01
C ILE A 50 -12.97 -7.77 2.54
N PHE A 51 -13.23 -7.18 3.69
CA PHE A 51 -14.54 -7.17 4.31
C PHE A 51 -15.29 -5.90 3.93
N GLY A 52 -16.56 -6.03 3.59
CA GLY A 52 -17.39 -4.88 3.26
C GLY A 52 -17.73 -4.06 4.51
N PRO A 53 -17.49 -2.72 4.51
CA PRO A 53 -17.77 -1.89 5.67
C PRO A 53 -19.27 -1.86 6.04
N PRO A 54 -19.62 -1.81 7.34
CA PRO A 54 -20.99 -1.59 7.79
C PRO A 54 -21.58 -0.28 7.26
N GLY A 55 -22.88 -0.27 6.95
CA GLY A 55 -23.58 0.89 6.40
C GLY A 55 -23.36 1.12 4.90
N THR A 56 -22.67 0.21 4.22
CA THR A 56 -22.46 0.24 2.77
C THR A 56 -23.27 -0.86 2.06
N ILE A 57 -23.39 -0.78 0.73
CA ILE A 57 -24.00 -1.86 -0.07
C ILE A 57 -23.16 -3.15 -0.06
N TYR A 58 -21.93 -3.09 0.47
CA TYR A 58 -21.03 -4.23 0.61
C TYR A 58 -21.06 -4.87 2.00
N GLU A 59 -21.83 -4.31 2.95
CA GLU A 59 -21.88 -4.77 4.34
C GLU A 59 -22.03 -6.30 4.46
N GLY A 60 -21.14 -6.91 5.25
CA GLY A 60 -21.10 -8.36 5.44
C GLY A 60 -20.56 -9.14 4.23
N GLY A 61 -19.97 -8.46 3.25
CA GLY A 61 -19.29 -9.09 2.12
C GLY A 61 -17.88 -9.59 2.48
N TYR A 62 -17.46 -10.67 1.81
CA TYR A 62 -16.14 -11.29 1.93
C TYR A 62 -15.50 -11.45 0.56
N PHE A 63 -14.70 -10.47 0.14
CA PHE A 63 -14.08 -10.46 -1.18
C PHE A 63 -12.63 -10.91 -1.09
N LYS A 64 -12.26 -11.86 -1.95
CA LYS A 64 -10.88 -12.34 -2.08
C LYS A 64 -10.25 -11.64 -3.26
N ALA A 65 -9.06 -11.11 -3.07
CA ALA A 65 -8.23 -10.51 -4.10
C ALA A 65 -6.81 -11.07 -4.02
N LEU A 66 -6.13 -11.04 -5.15
CA LEU A 66 -4.74 -11.42 -5.28
C LEU A 66 -3.92 -10.20 -5.71
N VAL A 67 -2.87 -9.91 -4.95
CA VAL A 67 -1.88 -8.88 -5.28
C VAL A 67 -0.63 -9.56 -5.82
N ARG A 68 -0.22 -9.22 -7.04
CA ARG A 68 1.02 -9.72 -7.65
C ARG A 68 2.02 -8.60 -7.84
N PHE A 69 3.21 -8.78 -7.29
CA PHE A 69 4.29 -7.81 -7.32
C PHE A 69 5.26 -8.09 -8.47
N PRO A 70 5.78 -7.05 -9.15
CA PRO A 70 6.82 -7.23 -10.14
C PRO A 70 8.20 -7.44 -9.49
N SER A 71 9.14 -8.04 -10.22
CA SER A 71 10.49 -8.34 -9.71
C SER A 71 11.32 -7.09 -9.37
N ASN A 72 10.92 -5.92 -9.88
CA ASN A 72 11.52 -4.61 -9.63
C ASN A 72 10.67 -3.72 -8.70
N TYR A 73 9.74 -4.28 -7.93
CA TYR A 73 9.02 -3.53 -6.89
C TYR A 73 9.99 -2.80 -5.94
N PRO A 74 9.71 -1.55 -5.50
CA PRO A 74 8.52 -0.72 -5.78
C PRO A 74 8.63 0.18 -7.02
N TYR A 75 9.60 -0.01 -7.92
CA TYR A 75 9.76 0.85 -9.10
C TYR A 75 8.65 0.66 -10.13
N ALA A 76 8.05 -0.53 -10.20
CA ALA A 76 6.84 -0.79 -10.98
C ALA A 76 5.67 -1.18 -10.03
N PRO A 77 4.43 -0.84 -10.41
CA PRO A 77 3.26 -1.15 -9.58
C PRO A 77 2.97 -2.65 -9.52
N PRO A 78 2.38 -3.14 -8.42
CA PRO A 78 1.74 -4.44 -8.42
C PRO A 78 0.46 -4.44 -9.26
N SER A 79 -0.07 -5.63 -9.51
CA SER A 79 -1.43 -5.81 -10.05
C SER A 79 -2.35 -6.35 -8.96
N VAL A 80 -3.61 -5.94 -8.99
CA VAL A 80 -4.65 -6.41 -8.06
C VAL A 80 -5.76 -7.05 -8.88
N ARG A 81 -6.12 -8.29 -8.54
CA ARG A 81 -7.19 -9.05 -9.18
C ARG A 81 -8.15 -9.60 -8.15
N PHE A 82 -9.44 -9.30 -8.27
CA PHE A 82 -10.48 -9.97 -7.50
C PHE A 82 -10.63 -11.42 -7.96
N LEU A 83 -10.52 -12.34 -7.02
CA LEU A 83 -10.83 -13.75 -7.20
C LEU A 83 -12.34 -13.99 -7.03
N SER A 84 -12.97 -13.25 -6.13
CA SER A 84 -14.43 -13.18 -6.01
C SER A 84 -15.02 -12.43 -7.20
N LYS A 85 -16.14 -12.92 -7.77
CA LYS A 85 -16.84 -12.20 -8.84
C LYS A 85 -17.42 -10.89 -8.30
N LEU A 86 -16.88 -9.76 -8.78
CA LEU A 86 -17.29 -8.42 -8.37
C LEU A 86 -17.77 -7.62 -9.59
N TRP A 87 -18.99 -7.11 -9.54
CA TRP A 87 -19.57 -6.31 -10.62
C TRP A 87 -19.48 -4.84 -10.21
N HIS A 88 -18.50 -4.15 -10.77
CA HIS A 88 -18.09 -2.83 -10.30
C HIS A 88 -17.58 -1.98 -11.47
N PRO A 89 -17.84 -0.65 -11.50
CA PRO A 89 -17.41 0.23 -12.59
C PRO A 89 -15.92 0.15 -12.93
N ASN A 90 -15.07 -0.11 -11.95
CA ASN A 90 -13.60 -0.13 -12.10
C ASN A 90 -12.97 -1.53 -12.02
N VAL A 91 -13.77 -2.60 -12.09
CA VAL A 91 -13.27 -3.99 -12.12
C VAL A 91 -13.63 -4.63 -13.46
N TYR A 92 -12.63 -5.16 -14.15
CA TYR A 92 -12.81 -5.88 -15.41
C TYR A 92 -13.51 -7.23 -15.19
N GLU A 93 -14.05 -7.83 -16.25
CA GLU A 93 -14.72 -9.13 -16.17
C GLU A 93 -13.81 -10.27 -15.67
N ASN A 94 -12.50 -10.16 -15.92
CA ASN A 94 -11.49 -11.10 -15.45
C ASN A 94 -11.07 -10.86 -13.98
N GLY A 95 -11.65 -9.86 -13.31
CA GLY A 95 -11.36 -9.46 -11.94
C GLY A 95 -10.24 -8.43 -11.78
N ASP A 96 -9.51 -8.06 -12.84
CA ASP A 96 -8.46 -7.05 -12.73
C ASP A 96 -9.04 -5.70 -12.31
N LEU A 97 -8.39 -5.06 -11.33
CA LEU A 97 -8.78 -3.75 -10.82
C LEU A 97 -8.10 -2.64 -11.62
N CYS A 98 -8.88 -1.64 -12.04
CA CYS A 98 -8.39 -0.46 -12.72
C CYS A 98 -8.46 0.77 -11.78
N ILE A 99 -7.32 1.18 -11.23
CA ILE A 99 -7.17 2.41 -10.45
C ILE A 99 -5.85 3.09 -10.80
N SER A 100 -5.83 4.43 -10.77
CA SER A 100 -4.67 5.23 -11.16
C SER A 100 -3.39 4.85 -10.40
N ILE A 101 -3.48 4.54 -9.10
CA ILE A 101 -2.31 4.19 -8.28
C ILE A 101 -1.62 2.91 -8.76
N LEU A 102 -2.30 2.02 -9.49
CA LEU A 102 -1.71 0.80 -10.05
C LEU A 102 -1.12 1.01 -11.46
N HIS A 103 -1.07 2.25 -11.93
CA HIS A 103 -0.51 2.60 -13.23
C HIS A 103 0.69 3.54 -13.08
N PRO A 104 1.74 3.35 -13.90
CA PRO A 104 2.85 4.30 -13.97
C PRO A 104 2.36 5.73 -14.26
N PRO A 105 3.16 6.75 -13.89
CA PRO A 105 2.85 8.12 -14.24
C PRO A 105 2.81 8.26 -15.77
N VAL A 106 1.89 9.09 -16.25
CA VAL A 106 1.80 9.47 -17.66
C VAL A 106 2.25 10.92 -17.76
N ASP A 107 3.18 11.22 -18.67
CA ASP A 107 3.57 12.59 -19.01
C ASP A 107 2.48 13.27 -19.87
N ASP A 108 1.23 13.26 -19.40
CA ASP A 108 0.11 13.94 -20.03
C ASP A 108 -0.40 15.08 -19.14
N PRO A 109 -0.04 16.34 -19.45
CA PRO A 109 -0.49 17.52 -18.72
C PRO A 109 -2.03 17.71 -18.73
N HIS A 110 -2.75 17.04 -19.62
CA HIS A 110 -4.21 17.15 -19.74
C HIS A 110 -4.98 16.04 -19.02
N SER A 111 -4.28 15.06 -18.44
CA SER A 111 -4.91 13.95 -17.71
C SER A 111 -5.71 14.41 -16.49
N GLY A 112 -5.31 15.55 -15.88
CA GLY A 112 -5.95 16.10 -14.69
C GLY A 112 -5.66 15.32 -13.40
N GLU A 113 -4.78 14.31 -13.47
CA GLU A 113 -4.42 13.47 -12.33
C GLU A 113 -3.15 13.98 -11.65
N LEU A 114 -3.14 13.88 -10.33
CA LEU A 114 -1.98 14.27 -9.53
C LEU A 114 -0.91 13.17 -9.58
N PRO A 115 0.39 13.50 -9.51
CA PRO A 115 1.46 12.50 -9.41
C PRO A 115 1.31 11.54 -8.23
N CYS A 116 0.67 11.98 -7.14
CA CYS A 116 0.37 11.15 -5.97
C CYS A 116 -0.79 10.17 -6.18
N GLU A 117 -1.61 10.36 -7.22
CA GLU A 117 -2.70 9.45 -7.58
C GLU A 117 -2.21 8.33 -8.50
N ARG A 118 -1.02 8.47 -9.09
CA ARG A 118 -0.35 7.46 -9.92
C ARG A 118 0.71 6.70 -9.12
N TRP A 119 1.13 5.55 -9.65
CA TRP A 119 2.20 4.78 -9.02
C TRP A 119 3.50 5.56 -8.99
N ASN A 120 4.17 5.54 -7.85
CA ASN A 120 5.55 5.98 -7.72
C ASN A 120 6.21 5.18 -6.58
N PRO A 121 7.55 5.11 -6.50
CA PRO A 121 8.25 4.26 -5.53
C PRO A 121 8.03 4.61 -4.04
N THR A 122 7.30 5.70 -3.72
CA THR A 122 6.92 6.04 -2.34
C THR A 122 5.58 5.43 -1.93
N GLN A 123 4.80 4.93 -2.90
CA GLN A 123 3.58 4.17 -2.65
C GLN A 123 3.91 2.79 -2.07
N ASN A 124 2.96 2.20 -1.35
CA ASN A 124 3.12 0.92 -0.68
C ASN A 124 1.78 0.15 -0.69
N VAL A 125 1.80 -1.09 -0.20
CA VAL A 125 0.61 -1.95 -0.18
C VAL A 125 -0.50 -1.34 0.68
N ARG A 126 -0.16 -0.69 1.80
CA ARG A 126 -1.15 0.00 2.65
C ARG A 126 -1.86 1.11 1.88
N THR A 127 -1.16 1.94 1.11
CA THR A 127 -1.81 2.99 0.31
C THR A 127 -2.69 2.40 -0.80
N ILE A 128 -2.26 1.32 -1.47
CA ILE A 128 -3.09 0.60 -2.46
C ILE A 128 -4.40 0.13 -1.83
N LEU A 129 -4.34 -0.56 -0.69
CA LEU A 129 -5.51 -1.11 -0.03
C LEU A 129 -6.49 -0.01 0.44
N LEU A 130 -5.98 1.12 0.93
CA LEU A 130 -6.82 2.30 1.23
C LEU A 130 -7.52 2.84 -0.02
N SER A 131 -6.81 2.93 -1.16
CA SER A 131 -7.39 3.32 -2.44
C SER A 131 -8.47 2.33 -2.91
N VAL A 132 -8.29 1.03 -2.67
CA VAL A 132 -9.29 0.00 -3.01
C VAL A 132 -10.60 0.23 -2.26
N ILE A 133 -10.58 0.43 -0.93
CA ILE A 133 -11.81 0.71 -0.17
C ILE A 133 -12.46 2.00 -0.64
N SER A 134 -11.68 3.06 -0.84
CA SER A 134 -12.19 4.34 -1.33
C SER A 134 -12.93 4.17 -2.65
N LEU A 135 -12.33 3.46 -3.61
CA LEU A 135 -12.92 3.20 -4.92
C LEU A 135 -14.18 2.34 -4.85
N LEU A 136 -14.23 1.33 -3.97
CA LEU A 136 -15.42 0.49 -3.82
C LEU A 136 -16.63 1.32 -3.35
N ASN A 137 -16.40 2.32 -2.50
CA ASN A 137 -17.44 3.23 -2.02
C ASN A 137 -17.80 4.32 -3.05
N GLU A 138 -16.79 4.88 -3.72
CA GLU A 138 -16.91 5.96 -4.71
C GLU A 138 -16.19 5.56 -6.02
N PRO A 139 -16.87 4.82 -6.91
CA PRO A 139 -16.29 4.37 -8.16
C PRO A 139 -16.00 5.54 -9.10
N ASN A 140 -14.90 5.43 -9.86
CA ASN A 140 -14.60 6.36 -10.94
C ASN A 140 -15.45 6.03 -12.18
N THR A 141 -16.47 6.84 -12.45
CA THR A 141 -17.35 6.68 -13.61
C THR A 141 -16.86 7.33 -14.89
N SER A 142 -15.83 8.19 -14.83
CA SER A 142 -15.28 8.91 -15.98
C SER A 142 -14.43 8.02 -16.87
N SER A 143 -13.72 7.05 -16.27
CA SER A 143 -12.93 6.04 -17.00
C SER A 143 -13.21 4.63 -16.42
N PRO A 144 -14.39 4.05 -16.71
CA PRO A 144 -14.78 2.77 -16.14
C PRO A 144 -14.13 1.60 -16.90
N ALA A 145 -13.71 0.57 -16.15
CA ALA A 145 -13.34 -0.74 -16.68
C ALA A 145 -14.56 -1.53 -17.15
N ASN A 146 -15.70 -1.33 -16.49
CA ASN A 146 -16.98 -1.95 -16.80
C ASN A 146 -18.03 -0.85 -17.06
N VAL A 147 -18.31 -0.63 -18.34
CA VAL A 147 -19.22 0.44 -18.79
C VAL A 147 -20.65 0.20 -18.29
N ASP A 148 -21.13 -1.03 -18.32
CA ASP A 148 -22.50 -1.37 -17.90
C ASP A 148 -22.69 -1.15 -16.39
N ALA A 149 -21.72 -1.59 -15.57
CA ALA A 149 -21.71 -1.32 -14.14
C ALA A 149 -21.67 0.19 -13.85
N SER A 150 -20.88 0.96 -14.62
CA SER A 150 -20.80 2.42 -14.50
C SER A 150 -22.11 3.12 -14.83
N VAL A 151 -22.80 2.70 -15.90
CA VAL A 151 -24.12 3.23 -16.27
C VAL A 151 -25.15 2.93 -15.19
N SER A 152 -25.20 1.69 -14.69
CA SER A 152 -26.15 1.28 -13.65
C SER A 152 -25.86 2.01 -12.32
N TYR A 153 -24.59 2.19 -11.95
CA TYR A 153 -24.20 2.96 -10.77
C TYR A 153 -24.69 4.42 -10.84
N ARG A 154 -24.52 5.09 -11.99
CA ARG A 154 -25.03 6.46 -12.17
C ARG A 154 -26.54 6.53 -12.04
N LYS A 155 -27.29 5.60 -12.65
CA LYS A 155 -28.74 5.52 -12.51
C LYS A 155 -29.17 5.30 -11.06
N TRP A 156 -28.45 4.47 -10.31
CA TRP A 156 -28.69 4.27 -8.89
C TRP A 156 -28.51 5.54 -8.08
N LYS A 157 -27.42 6.29 -8.31
CA LYS A 157 -27.14 7.55 -7.60
C LYS A 157 -28.08 8.70 -7.97
N GLU A 158 -28.44 8.83 -9.25
CA GLU A 158 -29.21 9.98 -9.75
C GLU A 158 -30.73 9.75 -9.72
N SER A 159 -31.18 8.52 -10.02
CA SER A 159 -32.59 8.18 -10.23
C SER A 159 -33.14 7.21 -9.17
N ASN A 160 -32.34 6.88 -8.14
CA ASN A 160 -32.69 5.92 -7.08
C ASN A 160 -33.12 4.54 -7.63
N ASP A 161 -32.57 4.15 -8.78
CA ASP A 161 -32.77 2.82 -9.36
C ASP A 161 -31.96 1.77 -8.57
N ASP A 162 -32.65 0.94 -7.79
CA ASP A 162 -32.01 -0.05 -6.91
C ASP A 162 -31.43 -1.27 -7.67
N GLU A 163 -31.43 -1.29 -9.01
CA GLU A 163 -30.83 -2.37 -9.80
C GLU A 163 -29.35 -2.61 -9.44
N TYR A 164 -28.54 -1.56 -9.40
CA TYR A 164 -27.11 -1.68 -9.07
C TYR A 164 -26.92 -2.28 -7.69
N ALA A 165 -27.59 -1.72 -6.68
CA ALA A 165 -27.48 -2.19 -5.31
C ALA A 165 -28.03 -3.62 -5.14
N ARG A 166 -29.07 -4.02 -5.89
CA ARG A 166 -29.59 -5.40 -5.88
C ARG A 166 -28.56 -6.39 -6.42
N ILE A 167 -27.83 -6.05 -7.47
CA ILE A 167 -26.76 -6.89 -8.01
C ILE A 167 -25.64 -7.05 -6.98
N VAL A 168 -25.19 -5.94 -6.39
CA VAL A 168 -24.12 -5.95 -5.37
C VAL A 168 -24.53 -6.76 -4.14
N ARG A 169 -25.75 -6.56 -3.59
CA ARG A 169 -26.26 -7.34 -2.45
C ARG A 169 -26.29 -8.84 -2.76
N LYS A 170 -26.69 -9.22 -3.97
CA LYS A 170 -26.65 -10.64 -4.40
C LYS A 170 -25.21 -11.19 -4.44
N GLN A 171 -24.23 -10.38 -4.84
CA GLN A 171 -22.82 -10.79 -4.80
C GLN A 171 -22.32 -10.93 -3.37
N VAL A 172 -22.67 -10.00 -2.48
CA VAL A 172 -22.38 -10.08 -1.04
C VAL A 172 -22.90 -11.39 -0.46
N ASP A 173 -24.14 -11.78 -0.75
CA ASP A 173 -24.72 -13.02 -0.23
C ASP A 173 -24.00 -14.28 -0.73
N LEU A 174 -23.49 -14.27 -1.97
CA LEU A 174 -22.64 -15.35 -2.48
C LEU A 174 -21.29 -15.40 -1.74
N THR A 175 -20.72 -14.24 -1.41
CA THR A 175 -19.46 -14.20 -0.66
C THR A 175 -19.59 -14.67 0.78
N LYS A 176 -20.76 -14.51 1.41
CA LYS A 176 -21.03 -15.05 2.76
C LYS A 176 -20.92 -16.56 2.79
N GLN A 177 -21.47 -17.24 1.78
CA GLN A 177 -21.34 -18.69 1.62
C GLN A 177 -19.86 -19.09 1.48
N GLN A 178 -19.08 -18.34 0.69
CA GLN A 178 -17.64 -18.59 0.57
C GLN A 178 -16.89 -18.38 1.89
N ALA A 179 -17.30 -17.40 2.69
CA ALA A 179 -16.70 -17.16 4.00
C ALA A 179 -16.93 -18.34 4.95
N GLU A 180 -18.13 -18.94 4.93
CA GLU A 180 -18.43 -20.15 5.70
C GLU A 180 -17.57 -21.35 5.27
N GLU A 181 -17.39 -21.55 3.96
CA GLU A 181 -16.51 -22.59 3.41
C GLU A 181 -15.04 -22.41 3.83
N ASP A 182 -14.57 -21.16 3.85
CA ASP A 182 -13.20 -20.79 4.24
C ASP A 182 -13.03 -20.71 5.78
N GLY A 183 -14.12 -20.89 6.56
CA GLY A 183 -14.10 -20.80 8.02
C GLY A 183 -13.85 -19.38 8.56
N VAL A 184 -14.18 -18.35 7.78
CA VAL A 184 -13.95 -16.93 8.11
C VAL A 184 -15.21 -16.32 8.73
N THR A 185 -15.05 -15.67 9.88
CA THR A 185 -16.13 -14.88 10.50
C THR A 185 -16.08 -13.45 9.95
N VAL A 186 -17.12 -13.02 9.24
CA VAL A 186 -17.21 -11.68 8.66
C VAL A 186 -17.67 -10.68 9.73
N PRO A 187 -16.96 -9.56 9.94
CA PRO A 187 -17.39 -8.52 10.86
C PRO A 187 -18.67 -7.86 10.33
N THR A 188 -19.68 -7.72 11.19
CA THR A 188 -20.97 -7.11 10.82
C THR A 188 -21.26 -5.83 11.59
N THR A 189 -20.57 -5.62 12.70
CA THR A 189 -20.68 -4.39 13.49
C THR A 189 -19.48 -3.48 13.26
N ILE A 190 -19.66 -2.18 13.50
CA ILE A 190 -18.57 -1.20 13.44
C ILE A 190 -17.46 -1.57 14.44
N GLU A 191 -17.81 -2.08 15.62
CA GLU A 191 -16.84 -2.48 16.64
C GLU A 191 -15.97 -3.68 16.25
N GLU A 192 -16.53 -4.61 15.46
CA GLU A 192 -15.78 -5.76 14.91
C GLU A 192 -14.95 -5.35 13.69
N TYR A 193 -15.46 -4.41 12.90
CA TYR A 193 -14.79 -3.92 11.70
C TYR A 193 -13.59 -3.04 12.03
N CYS A 194 -13.73 -2.14 13.00
CA CYS A 194 -12.68 -1.26 13.46
C CYS A 194 -11.79 -1.96 14.47
N ILE A 195 -10.50 -2.08 14.15
CA ILE A 195 -9.53 -2.68 15.04
C ILE A 195 -9.30 -1.70 16.17
N LYS A 196 -9.77 -2.03 17.39
CA LYS A 196 -9.40 -1.26 18.57
C LYS A 196 -7.88 -1.20 18.62
N GLU A 197 -7.32 0.01 18.59
CA GLU A 197 -5.91 0.22 18.92
C GLU A 197 -5.65 -0.56 20.21
N LYS A 198 -4.75 -1.55 20.14
CA LYS A 198 -4.19 -2.10 21.37
C LYS A 198 -3.54 -0.90 22.03
N LYS A 199 -4.12 -0.42 23.13
CA LYS A 199 -3.41 0.51 24.01
C LYS A 199 -2.05 -0.11 24.23
N GLU A 200 -1.00 0.57 23.74
CA GLU A 200 0.34 0.28 24.22
C GLU A 200 0.23 0.40 25.74
N GLU A 201 0.47 -0.72 26.42
CA GLU A 201 0.81 -0.66 27.85
C GLU A 201 1.89 0.41 27.95
N PRO A 202 1.74 1.41 28.83
CA PRO A 202 2.68 2.52 28.87
C PRO A 202 4.08 1.92 28.99
N LEU A 203 4.95 2.27 28.04
CA LEU A 203 6.37 1.95 28.15
C LEU A 203 6.78 2.41 29.54
N ASP A 204 7.12 1.44 30.40
CA ASP A 204 7.83 1.72 31.63
C ASP A 204 8.98 2.62 31.21
N THR A 205 9.00 3.82 31.80
CA THR A 205 10.05 4.80 31.63
C THR A 205 11.38 4.09 31.71
N LEU A 206 12.04 3.92 30.56
CA LEU A 206 13.44 3.52 30.56
C LEU A 206 14.16 4.58 31.40
N ASP A 207 14.74 4.12 32.50
CA ASP A 207 15.80 4.78 33.23
C ASP A 207 16.73 5.42 32.19
N PHE A 208 16.70 6.75 32.20
CA PHE A 208 17.63 7.56 31.46
C PHE A 208 18.95 7.43 32.22
N ASP A 209 19.71 6.35 31.97
CA ASP A 209 21.09 6.28 32.42
C ASP A 209 21.85 7.41 31.71
N GLU A 210 22.14 8.43 32.52
CA GLU A 210 22.66 9.75 32.21
C GLU A 210 24.19 9.70 32.05
N ASP A 211 24.71 8.74 31.29
CA ASP A 211 26.15 8.39 31.34
C ASP A 211 26.86 8.47 29.98
N TYR A 212 26.36 9.27 29.03
CA TYR A 212 27.01 9.42 27.71
C TYR A 212 27.31 10.87 27.34
N TYR A 213 28.11 11.57 28.16
CA TYR A 213 29.00 12.65 27.69
C TYR A 213 30.20 12.75 28.63
N ASP A 214 31.29 12.05 28.30
CA ASP A 214 32.63 12.37 28.78
C ASP A 214 33.52 12.54 27.55
N TYR A 215 33.58 13.77 27.05
CA TYR A 215 34.63 14.19 26.12
C TYR A 215 35.72 14.79 27.01
N ASP A 216 36.77 14.01 27.26
CA ASP A 216 38.02 14.45 27.86
C ASP A 216 38.55 15.68 27.10
N ASP A 217 38.39 16.86 27.70
CA ASP A 217 39.10 18.09 27.37
C ASP A 217 40.35 18.14 28.25
N ASP A 218 41.38 17.41 27.85
CA ASP A 218 42.71 17.56 28.44
C ASP A 218 43.31 18.88 27.96
N SER A 219 43.07 19.92 28.75
CA SER A 219 43.94 21.08 28.84
C SER A 219 45.23 20.66 29.54
N ASP A 220 46.37 20.77 28.86
CA ASP A 220 47.66 20.93 29.54
C ASP A 220 48.38 22.16 29.02
N TYR A 221 48.62 23.03 29.99
CA TYR A 221 49.39 24.27 29.93
C TYR A 221 50.88 23.94 29.81
N ASP A 222 51.66 24.80 29.14
CA ASP A 222 52.57 25.74 29.82
C ASP A 222 53.71 26.26 28.93
N ASP A 223 54.08 27.49 29.26
CA ASP A 223 55.42 28.07 29.22
C ASP A 223 56.15 28.29 27.88
N ASP A 224 56.24 29.58 27.57
CA ASP A 224 57.47 30.36 27.71
C ASP A 224 58.19 30.89 26.45
N CYS A 225 58.48 32.18 26.62
CA CYS A 225 59.67 32.91 26.20
C CYS A 225 59.83 33.33 24.73
N ASP A 226 59.60 34.64 24.57
CA ASP A 226 60.60 35.61 24.12
C ASP A 226 61.26 35.40 22.75
N GLY A 227 60.85 36.26 21.81
CA GLY A 227 61.69 37.43 21.54
C GLY A 227 62.79 37.29 20.48
N ASN A 228 62.74 38.25 19.55
CA ASN A 228 63.77 38.68 18.61
C ASN A 228 63.94 37.76 17.39
N ASP A 229 64.28 38.26 16.21
CA ASP A 229 64.31 39.57 15.58
C ASP A 229 64.68 39.24 14.11
N ASP A 230 64.50 40.24 13.24
CA ASP A 230 65.22 40.42 11.98
C ASP A 230 64.81 39.53 10.78
N GLU A 231 64.17 40.15 9.78
CA GLU A 231 64.79 40.58 8.50
C GLU A 231 64.76 39.42 7.47
N ASP A 232 64.60 39.57 6.17
CA ASP A 232 64.56 40.66 5.20
C ASP A 232 64.15 40.02 3.85
N SER A 233 63.86 40.86 2.87
CA SER A 233 63.96 40.64 1.41
C SER A 233 62.99 39.68 0.70
N GLY A 234 61.86 40.26 0.28
CA GLY A 234 61.58 40.61 -1.13
C GLY A 234 61.97 39.67 -2.27
N GLN A 235 60.97 39.32 -3.10
CA GLN A 235 60.91 39.43 -4.58
C GLN A 235 59.58 38.75 -5.02
N GLY A 236 58.70 39.30 -5.84
CA GLY A 236 58.86 40.34 -6.85
C GLY A 236 59.12 39.72 -8.22
N GLU A 237 58.06 39.66 -9.03
CA GLU A 237 58.04 39.47 -10.49
C GLU A 237 58.37 38.04 -10.99
N ASN A 238 57.69 37.47 -11.99
CA ASN A 238 57.14 38.05 -13.23
C ASN A 238 56.07 37.10 -13.81
#